data_AF-A0A7V3K493-F1
#
_entry.id   AF-A0A7V3K493-F1
#
_cell.length_a   1.000
_cell.length_b   1.000
_cell.length_c   1.000
_cell.angle_alpha   90.00
_cell.angle_beta   90.00
_cell.angle_gamma   90.00
#
_symmetry.space_group_name_H-M   'P 1'
#
loop_
_entity.id
_entity.type
_entity.pdbx_description
1 polymer ?
#
loop_
_entity_poly.entity_id
_entity_poly.type
_entity_poly.pdbx_seq_one_letter_code
_entity_poly.pdbx_strand_id
1 'polypeptide(L)'
;MIVIPRSEKRQKERKEVPEFPTLPPSGLETRAVNGVSLTAFFLVLTATVVLAIALGLWGAHPGWVVLVSVAGLLAALYFLFAIKVANQWEKAVVLRFGKFTGLRGPGLFWIVPIVDTIPVWIDHRVMVTPFNAEKTLTKDTVPVDVDAVLFWLVWDAEKAALEVEDYKLAISWAAQTALREIIGQMDLADILVGRARMDAELQKIIDERTTPWGITVQSVDNRWTRQIPQEALPKASPATLWQTSPPAAALGARSPALLAS
;
A
#
# COMPACT_ATOMS: atom_id res chain seq x y z
N MET A 1 2.56 43.45 -18.09
CA MET A 1 3.03 42.42 -17.13
C MET A 1 1.84 41.53 -16.83
N ILE A 2 1.79 40.33 -17.43
CA ILE A 2 0.61 39.45 -17.39
C ILE A 2 0.53 38.82 -16.00
N VAL A 3 -0.50 39.21 -15.24
CA VAL A 3 -0.80 38.66 -13.91
C VAL A 3 -1.34 37.26 -14.10
N ILE A 4 -0.46 36.26 -14.00
CA ILE A 4 -0.87 34.85 -14.02
C ILE A 4 -1.70 34.59 -12.75
N PRO A 5 -2.97 34.15 -12.86
CA PRO A 5 -3.83 33.93 -11.71
C PRO A 5 -3.27 32.85 -10.78
N ARG A 6 -3.28 33.13 -9.46
CA ARG A 6 -2.73 32.30 -8.37
C ARG A 6 -3.25 30.85 -8.34
N SER A 7 -4.35 30.57 -9.03
CA SER A 7 -4.94 29.24 -9.16
C SER A 7 -4.12 28.29 -10.04
N GLU A 8 -3.49 28.78 -11.12
CA GLU A 8 -2.72 27.93 -12.05
C GLU A 8 -1.40 27.45 -11.42
N LYS A 9 -0.75 28.29 -10.61
CA LYS A 9 0.48 27.89 -9.88
C LYS A 9 0.22 26.77 -8.87
N ARG A 10 -0.88 26.88 -8.09
CA ARG A 10 -1.31 25.83 -7.16
C ARG A 10 -1.60 24.50 -7.86
N GLN A 11 -2.13 24.54 -9.08
CA GLN A 11 -2.37 23.33 -9.86
C GLN A 11 -1.10 22.71 -10.42
N LYS A 12 -0.07 23.51 -10.73
CA LYS A 12 1.25 23.00 -11.16
C LYS A 12 2.01 22.34 -10.00
N GLU A 13 2.06 22.96 -8.83
CA GLU A 13 2.72 22.37 -7.65
C GLU A 13 2.05 21.07 -7.18
N ARG A 14 0.71 20.97 -7.29
CA ARG A 14 -0.03 19.74 -6.99
C ARG A 14 0.30 18.57 -7.94
N LYS A 15 0.81 18.85 -9.15
CA LYS A 15 1.16 17.83 -10.15
C LYS A 15 2.60 17.31 -10.00
N GLU A 16 3.45 17.99 -9.23
CA GLU A 16 4.85 17.60 -9.04
C GLU A 16 5.09 16.74 -7.78
N VAL A 17 4.09 16.58 -6.92
CA VAL A 17 4.16 15.56 -5.86
C VAL A 17 4.26 14.21 -6.57
N PRO A 18 5.33 13.41 -6.34
CA PRO A 18 5.37 12.06 -6.87
C PRO A 18 4.14 11.34 -6.34
N GLU A 19 3.18 11.11 -7.23
CA GLU A 19 1.98 10.37 -6.92
C GLU A 19 2.47 8.98 -6.53
N PHE A 20 2.45 8.70 -5.22
CA PHE A 20 2.75 7.37 -4.74
C PHE A 20 1.85 6.42 -5.51
N PRO A 21 2.37 5.27 -5.97
CA PRO A 21 1.52 4.24 -6.53
C PRO A 21 0.40 4.02 -5.51
N THR A 22 -0.82 4.46 -5.86
CA THR A 22 -1.98 4.09 -5.06
C THR A 22 -1.93 2.58 -5.05
N LEU A 23 -1.89 1.99 -3.85
CA LEU A 23 -2.00 0.55 -3.76
C LEU A 23 -3.22 0.20 -4.62
N PRO A 24 -3.08 -0.70 -5.61
CA PRO A 24 -4.22 -1.10 -6.40
C PRO A 24 -5.33 -1.41 -5.38
N PRO A 25 -6.58 -1.00 -5.65
CA PRO A 25 -7.67 -1.35 -4.76
C PRO A 25 -7.52 -2.85 -4.48
N SER A 26 -7.75 -3.26 -3.24
CA SER A 26 -7.83 -4.66 -2.82
C SER A 26 -9.03 -5.36 -3.49
N GLY A 27 -9.19 -5.15 -4.79
CA GLY A 27 -9.91 -6.02 -5.67
C GLY A 27 -9.25 -7.37 -5.52
N LEU A 28 -10.08 -8.31 -5.09
CA LEU A 28 -9.94 -9.73 -5.29
C LEU A 28 -9.26 -9.94 -6.65
N GLU A 29 -7.93 -10.05 -6.69
CA GLU A 29 -7.23 -10.51 -7.87
C GLU A 29 -7.73 -11.93 -8.04
N THR A 30 -8.78 -12.05 -8.84
CA THR A 30 -9.40 -13.31 -9.22
C THR A 30 -8.38 -13.97 -10.11
N ARG A 31 -7.39 -14.59 -9.47
CA ARG A 31 -6.22 -15.13 -10.12
C ARG A 31 -6.71 -16.03 -11.23
N ALA A 32 -6.30 -15.71 -12.44
CA ALA A 32 -6.67 -16.41 -13.65
C ALA A 32 -6.48 -17.92 -13.46
N VAL A 33 -7.35 -18.71 -14.09
CA VAL A 33 -7.37 -20.16 -14.00
C VAL A 33 -5.96 -20.72 -14.20
N ASN A 34 -5.47 -21.46 -13.20
CA ASN A 34 -4.10 -21.99 -13.20
C ASN A 34 -3.87 -22.90 -14.42
N GLY A 35 -2.69 -22.83 -15.03
CA GLY A 35 -2.36 -23.68 -16.19
C GLY A 35 -2.53 -25.18 -15.91
N VAL A 36 -2.22 -25.63 -14.68
CA VAL A 36 -2.38 -27.03 -14.27
C VAL A 36 -3.85 -27.45 -14.24
N SER A 37 -4.75 -26.63 -13.68
CA SER A 37 -6.18 -26.98 -13.66
C SER A 37 -6.79 -26.95 -15.06
N LEU A 38 -6.28 -26.07 -15.93
CA LEU A 38 -6.65 -26.02 -17.34
C LEU A 38 -6.22 -27.30 -18.09
N THR A 39 -4.98 -27.77 -17.88
CA THR A 39 -4.51 -29.03 -18.48
C THR A 39 -5.29 -30.24 -17.99
N ALA A 40 -5.61 -30.31 -16.69
CA ALA A 40 -6.41 -31.39 -16.11
C ALA A 40 -7.83 -31.38 -16.69
N PHE A 41 -8.44 -30.20 -16.85
CA PHE A 41 -9.75 -30.04 -17.48
C PHE A 41 -9.77 -30.59 -18.90
N PHE A 42 -8.80 -30.21 -19.74
CA PHE A 42 -8.74 -30.70 -21.13
C PHE A 42 -8.45 -32.20 -21.19
N LEU A 43 -7.62 -32.75 -20.30
CA LEU A 43 -7.38 -34.20 -20.23
C LEU A 43 -8.66 -34.97 -19.90
N VAL A 44 -9.43 -34.52 -18.91
CA VAL A 44 -10.68 -35.18 -18.52
C VAL A 44 -11.75 -35.00 -19.61
N LEU A 45 -11.82 -33.83 -20.24
CA LEU A 45 -12.75 -33.55 -21.32
C LEU A 45 -12.46 -34.43 -22.54
N THR A 46 -11.20 -34.51 -22.96
CA THR A 46 -10.80 -35.36 -24.10
C THR A 46 -11.02 -36.84 -23.82
N ALA A 47 -10.67 -37.32 -22.63
CA ALA A 47 -10.95 -38.71 -22.22
C ALA A 47 -12.45 -39.02 -22.23
N THR A 48 -13.30 -38.09 -21.78
CA THR A 48 -14.77 -38.23 -21.81
C THR A 48 -15.29 -38.33 -23.23
N VAL A 49 -14.82 -37.46 -24.13
CA VAL A 49 -15.24 -37.45 -25.54
C VAL A 49 -14.82 -38.75 -26.24
N VAL A 50 -13.58 -39.20 -26.03
CA VAL A 50 -13.08 -40.47 -26.58
C VAL A 50 -13.92 -41.65 -26.08
N LEU A 51 -14.25 -41.69 -24.80
CA LEU A 51 -15.08 -42.74 -24.21
C LEU A 51 -16.50 -42.74 -24.79
N ALA A 52 -17.10 -41.56 -24.96
CA ALA A 52 -18.43 -41.43 -25.56
C ALA A 52 -18.47 -41.91 -27.02
N ILE A 53 -17.45 -41.57 -27.82
CA ILE A 53 -17.32 -42.04 -29.21
C ILE A 53 -17.12 -43.56 -29.24
N ALA A 54 -16.25 -44.11 -28.39
CA ALA A 54 -16.01 -45.55 -28.32
C ALA A 54 -17.27 -46.34 -27.97
N LEU A 55 -18.06 -45.86 -27.01
CA LEU A 55 -19.35 -46.46 -26.66
C LEU A 55 -20.35 -46.40 -27.81
N GLY A 56 -20.39 -45.29 -28.55
CA GLY A 56 -21.22 -45.16 -29.76
C GLY A 56 -20.83 -46.14 -30.86
N LEU A 57 -19.53 -46.33 -31.09
CA LEU A 57 -19.01 -47.30 -32.06
C LEU A 57 -19.25 -48.75 -31.66
N TRP A 58 -19.34 -49.04 -30.35
CA TRP A 58 -19.65 -50.37 -29.84
C TRP A 58 -21.15 -50.75 -29.91
N GLY A 59 -22.00 -49.87 -30.46
CA GLY A 59 -23.44 -50.11 -30.55
C GLY A 59 -24.16 -49.97 -29.21
N ALA A 60 -23.59 -49.24 -28.25
CA ALA A 60 -24.28 -48.94 -27.00
C ALA A 60 -25.55 -48.11 -27.25
N HIS A 61 -26.57 -48.35 -26.43
CA HIS A 61 -27.82 -47.59 -26.51
C HIS A 61 -27.56 -46.09 -26.33
N PRO A 62 -28.17 -45.19 -27.14
CA PRO A 62 -27.88 -43.74 -27.13
C PRO A 62 -27.98 -43.09 -25.74
N GLY A 63 -28.88 -43.59 -24.87
CA GLY A 63 -29.02 -43.10 -23.50
C GLY A 63 -27.75 -43.22 -22.65
N TRP A 64 -26.98 -44.30 -22.78
CA TRP A 64 -25.72 -44.47 -22.04
C TRP A 64 -24.64 -43.50 -22.51
N VAL A 65 -24.60 -43.23 -23.82
CA VAL A 65 -23.64 -42.28 -24.41
C VAL A 65 -23.90 -40.86 -23.88
N VAL A 66 -25.17 -40.45 -23.81
CA VAL A 66 -25.54 -39.14 -23.25
C VAL A 66 -25.20 -39.06 -21.76
N LEU A 67 -25.52 -40.09 -20.97
CA LEU A 67 -25.25 -40.13 -19.53
C LEU A 67 -23.75 -39.99 -19.23
N VAL A 68 -22.90 -40.77 -19.91
CA VAL A 68 -21.43 -40.72 -19.74
C VAL A 68 -20.89 -39.36 -20.14
N SER A 69 -21.41 -38.76 -21.22
CA SER A 69 -20.99 -37.44 -21.68
C SER A 69 -21.30 -36.34 -20.65
N VAL A 70 -22.51 -36.37 -20.08
CA VAL A 70 -22.93 -35.41 -19.04
C VAL A 70 -22.12 -35.61 -17.76
N ALA A 71 -21.94 -36.86 -17.32
CA ALA A 71 -21.17 -37.18 -16.12
C ALA A 71 -19.69 -36.76 -16.26
N GLY A 72 -19.07 -37.02 -17.42
CA GLY A 72 -17.69 -36.62 -17.66
C GLY A 72 -17.51 -35.11 -17.81
N LEU A 73 -18.49 -34.40 -18.37
CA LEU A 73 -18.49 -32.93 -18.38
C LEU A 73 -18.53 -32.36 -16.95
N LEU A 74 -19.42 -32.88 -16.09
CA LEU A 74 -19.50 -32.50 -14.69
C LEU A 74 -18.19 -32.80 -13.94
N ALA A 75 -17.58 -33.96 -14.19
CA ALA A 75 -16.28 -34.31 -13.63
C ALA A 75 -15.17 -33.35 -14.10
N ALA A 76 -15.14 -32.98 -15.39
CA ALA A 76 -14.19 -32.02 -15.92
C ALA A 76 -14.32 -30.66 -15.23
N LEU A 77 -15.55 -30.12 -15.15
CA LEU A 77 -15.83 -28.88 -14.42
C LEU A 77 -15.42 -28.96 -12.95
N TYR A 78 -15.66 -30.10 -12.30
CA TYR A 78 -15.22 -30.31 -10.92
C TYR A 78 -13.70 -30.19 -10.79
N PHE A 79 -12.91 -30.86 -11.63
CA PHE A 79 -11.44 -30.77 -11.59
C PHE A 79 -10.91 -29.37 -11.89
N LEU A 80 -11.59 -28.62 -12.77
CA LEU A 80 -11.22 -27.24 -13.09
C LEU A 80 -11.24 -26.33 -11.85
N PHE A 81 -12.24 -26.49 -10.98
CA PHE A 81 -12.37 -25.68 -9.76
C PHE A 81 -11.65 -26.29 -8.55
N ALA A 82 -11.53 -27.62 -8.51
CA ALA A 82 -10.96 -28.34 -7.39
C ALA A 82 -9.43 -28.21 -7.29
N ILE A 83 -8.74 -28.19 -8.43
CA ILE A 83 -7.28 -28.14 -8.48
C ILE A 83 -6.81 -26.69 -8.41
N LYS A 84 -6.06 -26.35 -7.35
CA LYS A 84 -5.43 -25.04 -7.17
C LYS A 84 -3.93 -25.19 -6.96
N VAL A 85 -3.18 -24.17 -7.36
CA VAL A 85 -1.73 -24.10 -7.21
C VAL A 85 -1.41 -22.84 -6.44
N ALA A 86 -0.69 -22.98 -5.33
CA ALA A 86 -0.11 -21.87 -4.58
C ALA A 86 1.36 -21.70 -4.98
N ASN A 87 1.80 -20.43 -5.12
CA ASN A 87 3.23 -20.14 -5.25
C ASN A 87 3.95 -20.42 -3.93
N GLN A 88 5.29 -20.59 -3.98
CA GLN A 88 6.12 -20.85 -2.81
C GLN A 88 6.01 -19.80 -1.70
N TRP A 89 5.76 -18.54 -2.08
CA TRP A 89 5.67 -17.41 -1.17
C TRP A 89 4.24 -17.11 -0.70
N GLU A 90 3.24 -17.81 -1.24
CA GLU A 90 1.83 -17.59 -0.93
C GLU A 90 1.29 -18.71 -0.03
N LYS A 91 0.43 -18.34 0.92
CA LYS A 91 -0.43 -19.28 1.64
C LYS A 91 -1.89 -18.98 1.34
N ALA A 92 -2.64 -20.03 1.04
CA ALA A 92 -4.07 -19.95 0.84
C ALA A 92 -4.79 -20.24 2.15
N VAL A 93 -5.64 -19.31 2.58
CA VAL A 93 -6.50 -19.48 3.75
C VAL A 93 -7.75 -20.23 3.31
N VAL A 94 -7.99 -21.43 3.84
CA VAL A 94 -9.15 -22.24 3.46
C VAL A 94 -10.22 -22.16 4.53
N LEU A 95 -11.39 -21.69 4.11
CA LEU A 95 -12.61 -21.67 4.91
C LEU A 95 -13.55 -22.78 4.43
N ARG A 96 -14.06 -23.59 5.36
CA ARG A 96 -15.08 -24.61 5.10
C ARG A 96 -16.40 -24.18 5.72
N PHE A 97 -17.42 -23.92 4.90
CA PHE A 97 -18.71 -23.37 5.37
C PHE A 97 -18.55 -22.15 6.30
N GLY A 98 -17.55 -21.29 6.04
CA GLY A 98 -17.24 -20.12 6.88
C GLY A 98 -16.40 -20.40 8.12
N LYS A 99 -16.01 -21.64 8.41
CA LYS A 99 -15.07 -21.97 9.49
C LYS A 99 -13.65 -22.12 8.96
N PHE A 100 -12.68 -21.56 9.67
CA PHE A 100 -11.27 -21.79 9.37
C PHE A 100 -10.92 -23.27 9.54
N THR A 101 -10.38 -23.88 8.48
CA THR A 101 -9.97 -25.30 8.49
C THR A 101 -8.46 -25.44 8.52
N GLY A 102 -7.73 -24.47 7.99
CA GLY A 102 -6.28 -24.44 8.01
C GLY A 102 -5.66 -23.65 6.86
N LEU A 103 -4.35 -23.44 6.98
CA LEU A 103 -3.52 -22.86 5.94
C LEU A 103 -3.06 -23.95 4.97
N ARG A 104 -3.25 -23.73 3.67
CA ARG A 104 -2.66 -24.59 2.64
C ARG A 104 -1.34 -23.99 2.18
N GLY A 105 -0.28 -24.77 2.33
CA GLY A 105 1.07 -24.42 1.95
C GLY A 105 1.29 -24.44 0.43
N PRO A 106 2.52 -24.13 0.01
CA PRO A 106 2.86 -23.97 -1.40
C PRO A 106 2.79 -25.29 -2.19
N GLY A 107 2.44 -25.20 -3.47
CA GLY A 107 2.33 -26.34 -4.37
C GLY A 107 0.91 -26.64 -4.85
N LEU A 108 0.73 -27.85 -5.37
CA LEU A 108 -0.55 -28.34 -5.87
C LEU A 108 -1.41 -28.81 -4.70
N PHE A 109 -2.61 -28.26 -4.56
CA PHE A 109 -3.54 -28.70 -3.54
C PHE A 109 -4.97 -28.79 -4.08
N TRP A 110 -5.74 -29.68 -3.47
CA TRP A 110 -7.14 -29.94 -3.83
C TRP A 110 -8.06 -29.27 -2.80
N ILE A 111 -9.07 -28.56 -3.29
CA ILE A 111 -10.21 -28.04 -2.53
C ILE A 111 -11.53 -28.59 -3.06
N VAL A 112 -12.54 -28.74 -2.19
CA VAL A 112 -13.88 -29.11 -2.64
C VAL A 112 -14.65 -27.83 -2.99
N PRO A 113 -14.91 -27.53 -4.28
CA PRO A 113 -15.33 -26.19 -4.73
C PRO A 113 -16.72 -25.72 -4.25
N ILE A 114 -17.50 -26.61 -3.60
CA ILE A 114 -18.82 -26.29 -3.02
C ILE A 114 -18.72 -25.98 -1.52
N VAL A 115 -17.73 -26.57 -0.86
CA VAL A 115 -17.63 -26.62 0.61
C VAL A 115 -16.50 -25.75 1.12
N ASP A 116 -15.39 -25.71 0.37
CA ASP A 116 -14.17 -25.01 0.69
C ASP A 116 -14.06 -23.74 -0.18
N THR A 117 -13.85 -22.59 0.46
CA THR A 117 -13.64 -21.28 -0.18
C THR A 117 -12.27 -20.73 0.21
N ILE A 118 -11.58 -20.10 -0.73
CA ILE A 118 -10.30 -19.41 -0.50
C ILE A 118 -10.54 -17.90 -0.68
N PRO A 119 -10.88 -17.15 0.38
CA PRO A 119 -11.18 -15.73 0.24
C PRO A 119 -9.92 -14.89 0.02
N VAL A 120 -8.80 -15.25 0.67
CA VAL A 120 -7.58 -14.43 0.70
C VAL A 120 -6.35 -15.31 0.48
N TRP A 121 -5.44 -14.78 -0.34
CA TRP A 121 -4.09 -15.29 -0.53
C TRP A 121 -3.13 -14.34 0.15
N ILE A 122 -2.29 -14.88 1.03
CA ILE A 122 -1.35 -14.08 1.81
C ILE A 122 0.05 -14.38 1.32
N ASP A 123 0.74 -13.33 0.92
CA ASP A 123 2.16 -13.39 0.57
C ASP A 123 3.01 -13.13 1.82
N HIS A 124 3.98 -14.00 2.05
CA HIS A 124 4.92 -13.97 3.17
C HIS A 124 6.18 -13.14 2.89
N ARG A 125 6.32 -12.57 1.69
CA ARG A 125 7.45 -11.71 1.34
C ARG A 125 7.39 -10.37 2.06
N VAL A 126 8.55 -9.72 2.13
CA VAL A 126 8.64 -8.33 2.57
C VAL A 126 7.89 -7.46 1.57
N MET A 127 6.87 -6.78 2.06
CA MET A 127 6.09 -5.78 1.36
C MET A 127 6.56 -4.39 1.74
N VAL A 128 6.36 -3.46 0.81
CA VAL A 128 6.74 -2.07 0.96
C VAL A 128 5.49 -1.22 0.85
N THR A 129 5.15 -0.50 1.91
CA THR A 129 4.00 0.42 1.92
C THR A 129 4.48 1.85 2.19
N PRO A 130 4.28 2.79 1.24
CA PRO A 130 4.54 4.20 1.49
C PRO A 130 3.42 4.80 2.35
N PHE A 131 3.77 5.76 3.19
CA PHE A 131 2.82 6.53 3.99
C PHE A 131 3.36 7.94 4.23
N ASN A 132 2.46 8.90 4.48
CA ASN A 132 2.83 10.30 4.66
C ASN A 132 2.01 11.01 5.75
N ALA A 133 2.60 12.03 6.35
CA ALA A 133 1.95 12.89 7.35
C ALA A 133 2.06 14.35 6.93
N GLU A 134 1.13 14.80 6.08
CA GLU A 134 1.05 16.19 5.66
C GLU A 134 0.52 17.10 6.77
N LYS A 135 1.06 18.33 6.81
CA LYS A 135 0.60 19.47 7.64
C LYS A 135 0.55 19.16 9.14
N THR A 136 1.49 18.35 9.63
CA THR A 136 1.57 18.04 11.05
C THR A 136 2.42 19.11 11.75
N LEU A 137 1.96 19.58 12.90
CA LEU A 137 2.72 20.49 13.73
C LEU A 137 3.61 19.68 14.66
N THR A 138 4.88 20.04 14.72
CA THR A 138 5.82 19.56 15.74
C THR A 138 5.48 20.18 17.10
N LYS A 139 6.14 19.70 18.16
CA LYS A 139 5.97 20.25 19.51
C LYS A 139 6.30 21.76 19.60
N ASP A 140 7.23 22.23 18.76
CA ASP A 140 7.58 23.65 18.62
C ASP A 140 6.61 24.45 17.72
N THR A 141 5.47 23.88 17.36
CA THR A 141 4.47 24.51 16.46
C THR A 141 5.04 24.82 15.06
N VAL A 142 6.10 24.12 14.65
CA VAL A 142 6.64 24.24 13.28
C VAL A 142 5.93 23.24 12.38
N PRO A 143 5.34 23.68 11.24
CA PRO A 143 4.74 22.77 10.27
C PRO A 143 5.83 21.95 9.57
N VAL A 144 5.64 20.64 9.50
CA VAL A 144 6.55 19.71 8.82
C VAL A 144 5.72 18.73 7.98
N ASP A 145 6.22 18.47 6.77
CA ASP A 145 5.73 17.41 5.89
C ASP A 145 6.75 16.27 5.86
N VAL A 146 6.27 15.04 6.05
CA VAL A 146 7.11 13.86 6.21
C VAL A 146 6.59 12.74 5.34
N ASP A 147 7.48 12.20 4.51
CA ASP A 147 7.24 11.01 3.72
C ASP A 147 8.03 9.85 4.34
N ALA A 148 7.44 8.66 4.39
CA ALA A 148 8.13 7.48 4.92
C ALA A 148 7.70 6.21 4.19
N VAL A 149 8.54 5.19 4.30
CA VAL A 149 8.34 3.88 3.69
C VAL A 149 8.49 2.81 4.75
N LEU A 150 7.49 1.92 4.84
CA LEU A 150 7.46 0.82 5.77
C LEU A 150 7.84 -0.49 5.08
N PHE A 151 8.81 -1.21 5.64
CA PHE A 151 9.13 -2.58 5.26
C PHE A 151 8.55 -3.54 6.29
N TRP A 152 7.64 -4.41 5.86
CA TRP A 152 6.93 -5.33 6.76
C TRP A 152 6.66 -6.65 6.06
N LEU A 153 6.41 -7.71 6.84
CA LEU A 153 6.02 -9.01 6.31
C LEU A 153 4.92 -9.63 7.17
N VAL A 154 4.18 -10.56 6.59
CA VAL A 154 3.20 -11.37 7.31
C VAL A 154 3.89 -12.64 7.80
N TRP A 155 4.01 -12.81 9.12
CA TRP A 155 4.56 -14.02 9.71
C TRP A 155 3.47 -15.06 9.97
N ASP A 156 2.26 -14.61 10.36
CA ASP A 156 1.09 -15.45 10.59
C ASP A 156 -0.05 -15.09 9.63
N ALA A 157 -0.25 -15.95 8.64
CA ALA A 157 -1.30 -15.78 7.64
C ALA A 157 -2.71 -16.06 8.20
N GLU A 158 -2.83 -16.85 9.27
CA GLU A 158 -4.15 -17.09 9.87
C GLU A 158 -4.68 -15.82 10.51
N LYS A 159 -3.87 -15.19 11.37
CA LYS A 159 -4.22 -13.93 12.02
C LYS A 159 -4.45 -12.82 11.01
N ALA A 160 -3.59 -12.68 10.02
CA ALA A 160 -3.72 -11.63 9.02
C ALA A 160 -5.00 -11.72 8.17
N ALA A 161 -5.57 -12.93 8.00
CA ALA A 161 -6.85 -13.10 7.29
C ALA A 161 -8.08 -13.01 8.19
N LEU A 162 -7.96 -13.37 9.48
CA LEU A 162 -9.11 -13.49 10.38
C LEU A 162 -9.31 -12.25 11.26
N GLU A 163 -8.23 -11.56 11.63
CA GLU A 163 -8.27 -10.43 12.56
C GLU A 163 -8.53 -9.09 11.84
N VAL A 164 -8.20 -8.99 10.55
CA VAL A 164 -8.33 -7.75 9.77
C VAL A 164 -8.85 -8.05 8.37
N GLU A 165 -9.86 -7.29 7.93
CA GLU A 165 -10.44 -7.39 6.59
C GLU A 165 -9.41 -7.03 5.49
N ASP A 166 -8.82 -5.83 5.59
CA ASP A 166 -7.74 -5.38 4.72
C ASP A 166 -6.52 -4.98 5.56
N TYR A 167 -5.63 -5.95 5.76
CA TYR A 167 -4.42 -5.76 6.54
C TYR A 167 -3.48 -4.71 5.92
N LYS A 168 -3.42 -4.58 4.59
CA LYS A 168 -2.55 -3.59 3.92
C LYS A 168 -3.01 -2.17 4.25
N LEU A 169 -4.31 -1.93 4.17
CA LEU A 169 -4.91 -0.65 4.50
C LEU A 169 -4.76 -0.34 6.00
N ALA A 170 -5.06 -1.32 6.87
CA ALA A 170 -4.95 -1.14 8.32
C ALA A 170 -3.52 -0.77 8.75
N ILE A 171 -2.49 -1.42 8.18
CA ILE A 171 -1.08 -1.08 8.44
C ILE A 171 -0.79 0.36 7.98
N SER A 172 -1.26 0.77 6.80
CA SER A 172 -1.01 2.12 6.29
C SER A 172 -1.57 3.20 7.22
N TRP A 173 -2.77 2.99 7.77
CA TRP A 173 -3.37 3.89 8.75
C TRP A 173 -2.64 3.85 10.09
N ALA A 174 -2.30 2.66 10.59
CA ALA A 174 -1.56 2.52 11.84
C ALA A 174 -0.21 3.25 11.77
N ALA A 175 0.52 3.11 10.65
CA ALA A 175 1.77 3.81 10.39
C ALA A 175 1.58 5.33 10.31
N GLN A 176 0.54 5.80 9.62
CA GLN A 176 0.23 7.22 9.53
C GLN A 176 -0.11 7.84 10.89
N THR A 177 -0.92 7.15 11.70
CA THR A 177 -1.26 7.61 13.06
C THR A 177 -0.02 7.64 13.95
N ALA A 178 0.81 6.60 13.93
CA ALA A 178 2.04 6.54 14.71
C ALA A 178 3.02 7.65 14.30
N LEU A 179 3.16 7.92 13.00
CA LEU A 179 4.00 9.01 12.50
C LEU A 179 3.53 10.38 13.01
N ARG A 180 2.21 10.65 12.94
CA ARG A 180 1.65 11.91 13.45
C ARG A 180 1.85 12.07 14.96
N GLU A 181 1.73 10.98 15.71
CA GLU A 181 1.93 10.97 17.16
C GLU A 181 3.38 11.32 17.54
N ILE A 182 4.37 10.70 16.90
CA ILE A 182 5.79 10.96 17.18
C ILE A 182 6.19 12.37 16.78
N ILE A 183 5.76 12.84 15.59
CA ILE A 183 6.05 14.21 15.13
C ILE A 183 5.51 15.24 16.14
N GLY A 184 4.32 15.01 16.70
CA GLY A 184 3.71 15.90 17.70
C GLY A 184 4.42 15.92 19.05
N GLN A 185 5.19 14.88 19.38
CA GLN A 185 5.92 14.76 20.64
C GLN A 185 7.37 15.26 20.56
N MET A 186 7.93 15.36 19.35
CA MET A 186 9.31 15.76 19.11
C MET A 186 9.46 17.22 18.67
N ASP A 187 10.56 17.82 19.07
CA ASP A 187 11.00 19.14 18.62
C ASP A 187 11.65 19.01 17.22
N LEU A 188 11.63 20.08 16.41
CA LEU A 188 12.15 20.01 15.04
C LEU A 188 13.65 19.64 15.00
N ALA A 189 14.41 20.13 15.98
CA ALA A 189 15.84 19.86 16.07
C ALA A 189 16.11 18.36 16.32
N ASP A 190 15.33 17.73 17.20
CA ASP A 190 15.46 16.31 17.54
C ASP A 190 15.09 15.42 16.36
N ILE A 191 14.09 15.83 15.58
CA ILE A 191 13.71 15.18 14.33
C ILE A 191 14.86 15.19 13.30
N LEU A 192 15.58 16.31 13.18
CA LEU A 192 16.65 16.47 12.19
C LEU A 192 17.95 15.76 12.58
N VAL A 193 18.31 15.79 13.87
CA VAL A 193 19.56 15.20 14.39
C VAL A 193 19.38 13.73 14.76
N GLY A 194 18.20 13.38 15.28
CA GLY A 194 17.88 12.08 15.88
C GLY A 194 17.14 11.11 14.96
N ARG A 195 17.37 11.16 13.64
CA ARG A 195 16.66 10.33 12.64
C ARG A 195 16.60 8.85 13.03
N ALA A 196 17.75 8.24 13.34
CA ALA A 196 17.83 6.83 13.71
C ALA A 196 17.05 6.49 15.00
N ARG A 197 16.99 7.43 15.97
CA ARG A 197 16.23 7.22 17.21
C ARG A 197 14.74 7.26 16.93
N MET A 198 14.29 8.20 16.11
CA MET A 198 12.89 8.31 15.73
C MET A 198 12.44 7.11 14.88
N ASP A 199 13.27 6.63 13.96
CA ASP A 199 12.96 5.46 13.12
C ASP A 199 12.77 4.20 13.99
N ALA A 200 13.62 4.02 15.00
CA ALA A 200 13.50 2.91 15.95
C ALA A 200 12.24 3.02 16.82
N GLU A 201 11.89 4.23 17.27
CA GLU A 201 10.69 4.47 18.06
C GLU A 201 9.40 4.27 17.24
N LEU A 202 9.39 4.75 16.00
CA LEU A 202 8.30 4.55 15.05
C LEU A 202 8.12 3.09 14.69
N GLN A 203 9.22 2.37 14.40
CA GLN A 203 9.19 0.94 14.18
C GLN A 203 8.56 0.21 15.37
N LYS A 204 8.99 0.53 16.59
CA LYS A 204 8.48 -0.11 17.81
C LYS A 204 6.96 0.09 17.97
N ILE A 205 6.47 1.32 17.82
CA ILE A 205 5.05 1.63 17.98
C ILE A 205 4.21 0.92 16.91
N ILE A 206 4.67 0.88 15.66
CA ILE A 206 3.93 0.21 14.58
C ILE A 206 3.95 -1.31 14.79
N ASP A 207 5.09 -1.89 15.19
CA ASP A 207 5.22 -3.33 15.42
C ASP A 207 4.31 -3.80 16.57
N GLU A 208 4.25 -3.04 17.67
CA GLU A 208 3.34 -3.32 18.80
C GLU A 208 1.87 -3.31 18.37
N ARG A 209 1.46 -2.39 17.47
CA ARG A 209 0.09 -2.30 16.96
C ARG A 209 -0.24 -3.37 15.91
N THR A 210 0.74 -3.84 15.16
CA THR A 210 0.55 -4.78 14.03
C THR A 210 0.79 -6.25 14.39
N THR A 211 1.48 -6.53 15.50
CA THR A 211 1.70 -7.89 16.02
C THR A 211 0.41 -8.70 16.22
N PRO A 212 -0.70 -8.15 16.75
CA PRO A 212 -1.96 -8.89 16.89
C PRO A 212 -2.50 -9.41 15.55
N TRP A 213 -2.19 -8.73 14.45
CA TRP A 213 -2.63 -9.08 13.09
C TRP A 213 -1.70 -10.09 12.40
N GLY A 214 -0.67 -10.60 13.08
CA GLY A 214 0.26 -11.55 12.46
C GLY A 214 1.29 -10.91 11.52
N ILE A 215 1.53 -9.60 11.67
CA ILE A 215 2.47 -8.81 10.88
C ILE A 215 3.65 -8.38 11.75
N THR A 216 4.84 -8.32 11.14
CA THR A 216 6.05 -7.81 11.77
C THR A 216 6.67 -6.73 10.90
N VAL A 217 7.11 -5.65 11.52
CA VAL A 217 7.80 -4.55 10.85
C VAL A 217 9.32 -4.77 10.90
N GLN A 218 9.97 -4.82 9.73
CA GLN A 218 11.42 -4.97 9.65
C GLN A 218 12.16 -3.65 9.83
N SER A 219 11.70 -2.59 9.15
CA SER A 219 12.32 -1.28 9.22
C SER A 219 11.38 -0.18 8.73
N VAL A 220 11.64 1.04 9.17
CA VAL A 220 11.01 2.26 8.68
C VAL A 220 12.08 3.16 8.11
N ASP A 221 11.95 3.55 6.85
CA ASP A 221 12.81 4.55 6.22
C ASP A 221 12.03 5.83 6.00
N ASN A 222 12.31 6.85 6.80
CA ASN A 222 11.74 8.18 6.61
C ASN A 222 12.50 8.96 5.52
N ARG A 223 11.85 9.93 4.89
CA ARG A 223 12.40 10.94 3.97
C ARG A 223 11.80 12.29 4.36
N TRP A 224 12.62 13.17 4.94
CA TRP A 224 12.18 14.50 5.33
C TRP A 224 12.35 15.46 4.17
N THR A 225 11.24 15.88 3.60
CA THR A 225 11.20 16.86 2.52
C THR A 225 10.82 18.20 3.14
N ARG A 226 11.82 19.05 3.39
CA ARG A 226 11.60 20.40 3.93
C ARG A 226 10.82 21.25 2.91
N GLN A 227 9.51 21.36 3.05
CA GLN A 227 8.75 22.43 2.41
C GLN A 227 8.59 23.56 3.41
N ILE A 228 9.44 24.58 3.32
CA ILE A 228 9.11 25.88 3.92
C ILE A 228 8.03 26.46 3.01
N PRO A 229 6.77 26.67 3.47
CA PRO A 229 5.82 27.42 2.68
C PRO A 229 6.42 28.81 2.52
N GLN A 230 6.78 29.18 1.30
CA GLN A 230 7.42 30.45 0.97
C GLN A 230 6.53 31.67 1.31
N GLU A 231 5.31 31.42 1.78
CA GLU A 231 4.35 32.37 2.33
C GLU A 231 4.70 32.89 3.74
N ALA A 232 5.56 32.21 4.52
CA ALA A 232 5.92 32.62 5.88
C ALA A 232 7.04 33.68 5.94
N LEU A 233 7.71 33.94 4.81
CA LEU A 233 8.53 35.13 4.69
C LEU A 233 7.59 36.31 4.41
N PRO A 234 7.52 37.35 5.26
CA PRO A 234 6.88 38.57 4.86
C PRO A 234 7.53 38.99 3.55
N LYS A 235 6.73 39.11 2.48
CA LYS A 235 7.18 39.70 1.22
C LYS A 235 7.52 41.15 1.51
N ALA A 236 8.71 41.40 2.06
CA ALA A 236 9.33 42.70 2.03
C ALA A 236 9.57 42.97 0.55
N SER A 237 8.59 43.62 -0.07
CA SER A 237 8.75 44.16 -1.41
C SER A 237 9.99 45.05 -1.36
N PRO A 238 10.94 44.91 -2.29
CA PRO A 238 12.12 45.79 -2.31
C PRO A 238 11.72 47.27 -2.39
N ALA A 239 10.49 47.58 -2.78
CA ALA A 239 9.92 48.93 -2.77
C ALA A 239 9.73 49.53 -1.35
N THR A 240 9.52 48.72 -0.31
CA THR A 240 9.22 49.21 1.05
C THR A 240 10.50 49.58 1.82
N LEU A 241 11.62 48.91 1.54
CA LEU A 241 12.92 49.17 2.18
C LEU A 241 13.51 50.54 1.83
N TRP A 242 13.19 51.09 0.66
CA TRP A 242 13.64 52.42 0.23
C TRP A 242 12.75 53.57 0.72
N GLN A 243 11.52 53.29 1.17
CA GLN A 243 10.58 54.33 1.63
C GLN A 243 10.74 54.71 3.11
N THR A 244 11.26 53.80 3.94
CA THR A 244 11.49 54.06 5.37
C THR A 244 12.90 54.57 5.67
N SER A 245 13.77 54.62 4.67
CA SER A 245 15.10 55.22 4.83
C SER A 245 14.96 56.74 4.76
N PRO A 246 15.32 57.51 5.82
CA PRO A 246 15.32 58.96 5.72
C PRO A 246 16.22 59.38 4.55
N PRO A 247 15.84 60.37 3.72
CA PRO A 247 16.63 60.77 2.58
C PRO A 247 18.04 61.15 3.04
N ALA A 248 19.07 60.59 2.39
CA ALA A 248 20.49 60.83 2.69
C ALA A 248 20.88 62.32 2.68
N ALA A 249 20.03 63.19 2.11
CA ALA A 249 20.16 64.63 2.16
C ALA A 249 20.01 65.25 3.56
N ALA A 250 19.38 64.57 4.53
CA ALA A 250 19.17 65.10 5.88
C ALA A 250 20.35 64.90 6.84
N LEU A 251 21.33 64.04 6.51
CA LEU A 251 22.53 63.83 7.33
C LEU A 251 23.76 64.65 6.91
N GLY A 252 23.70 65.38 5.79
CA GLY A 252 24.83 66.18 5.28
C GLY A 252 24.84 67.65 5.68
N ALA A 253 23.83 68.16 6.42
CA ALA A 253 23.61 69.59 6.62
C ALA A 253 23.52 70.03 8.10
N ARG A 254 24.35 69.45 8.99
CA ARG A 254 24.58 70.03 10.32
C ARG A 254 26.08 70.32 10.54
N SER A 255 26.40 71.60 10.32
CA SER A 255 27.45 72.43 10.94
C SER A 255 28.94 72.10 10.71
N PRO A 256 29.67 72.95 9.95
CA PRO A 256 31.06 73.27 10.19
C PRO A 256 31.14 74.64 10.89
N ALA A 257 30.87 74.68 12.19
CA ALA A 257 31.08 75.87 13.00
C ALA A 257 31.45 75.42 14.41
N LEU A 258 32.70 75.00 14.60
CA LEU A 258 33.41 74.87 15.89
C LEU A 258 34.78 74.20 15.66
N LEU A 259 35.73 74.87 15.00
CA LEU A 259 37.18 74.57 15.10
C LEU A 259 37.99 75.76 14.55
N ALA A 260 37.88 76.92 15.21
CA ALA A 260 38.83 78.03 15.07
C ALA A 260 38.74 78.95 16.30
N SER A 261 39.34 78.50 17.39
CA SER A 261 39.85 79.31 18.51
C SER A 261 40.80 78.46 19.33
#